data_AF-A0A1S0UDU3-F1
#
_entry.id   AF-A0A1S0UDU3-F1
#
_cell.length_a   1.000
_cell.length_b   1.000
_cell.length_c   1.000
_cell.angle_alpha   90.00
_cell.angle_beta   90.00
_cell.angle_gamma   90.00
#
_symmetry.space_group_name_H-M   'P 1'
#
loop_
_entity.id
_entity.type
_entity.pdbx_description
1 polymer ?
#
loop_
_entity_poly.entity_id
_entity_poly.type
_entity_poly.pdbx_seq_one_letter_code
_entity_poly.pdbx_strand_id
1 'polypeptide(L)'
;MVCFKQLLGWEDLFGERVELCGAITQRQMGDNDYGEPWTELNLEVMSKHWHLNLIPLAMRFQIITQNLQLNSSCNAVLQAANKQIFLEDCIAAHMFLPLEAFHFGSLFKGRFLSHFSRAAYVGTPLEQFHSLQVLRFLRNCPTVVDPMFVDFEHDRDMFIVRFAILDGGFRSKNNENGKISNPSFIPGSAVALKVRYASIRRILVDLRAKLPNGTYGRRIYFHLNYPPEIRKYQRKVDEDEDKGGSDGNRWRSIPENNDDRRDNCAAINESPYFCLQLRQHIPNHILYELLSRLRVRAVLSIEFANLAFRYFSSLDYVDTPVRFIGCDHRPYACDDVIVGNERIYEPPFPRVDAQCERKIRECDVFGLEYLIAALLSRGAVVKDQILIDNKTRDAFIDMILQRFKDNEELTLEALERLINMIDETKEVPCLFTSFQKIRNSLLGQKDVLEEIYQENKREGYQRVRKVVITPTRVLLVVPELLMGNRVLRTFDKDGNGALRIQFRDDDGTPLRLNTTGLFLIQTTTFNTLSRGIYIGGIFLYFV
;
A
#
# COMPACT_ATOMS: atom_id res chain seq x y z
N MET A 1 -10.13 3.49 31.45
CA MET A 1 -11.17 4.44 31.00
C MET A 1 -11.53 5.53 32.03
N VAL A 2 -11.04 5.46 33.28
CA VAL A 2 -11.04 6.58 34.25
C VAL A 2 -9.80 7.52 34.06
N CYS A 3 -8.79 7.09 33.31
CA CYS A 3 -7.50 7.79 33.19
C CYS A 3 -7.53 9.16 32.47
N PHE A 4 -8.25 9.34 31.37
CA PHE A 4 -8.07 10.58 30.57
C PHE A 4 -8.59 11.85 31.28
N LYS A 5 -9.64 11.73 32.09
CA LYS A 5 -10.20 12.84 32.88
C LYS A 5 -9.48 13.08 34.21
N GLN A 6 -8.83 12.05 34.77
CA GLN A 6 -8.14 12.16 36.07
C GLN A 6 -6.65 12.53 35.96
N LEU A 7 -6.01 12.36 34.79
CA LEU A 7 -4.58 12.58 34.62
C LEU A 7 -4.20 13.89 33.89
N LEU A 8 -5.13 14.57 33.22
CA LEU A 8 -4.86 15.77 32.42
C LEU A 8 -5.94 16.83 32.60
N GLY A 9 -5.53 18.07 32.88
CA GLY A 9 -6.42 19.21 32.71
C GLY A 9 -6.64 19.43 31.22
N TRP A 10 -7.87 19.71 30.79
CA TRP A 10 -8.12 20.11 29.39
C TRP A 10 -7.32 21.37 29.01
N GLU A 11 -6.99 22.20 29.99
CA GLU A 11 -6.07 23.34 29.86
C GLU A 11 -4.66 22.93 29.40
N ASP A 12 -4.16 21.75 29.78
CA ASP A 12 -2.84 21.24 29.35
C ASP A 12 -2.83 20.92 27.84
N LEU A 13 -3.95 20.39 27.34
CA LEU A 13 -4.12 20.03 25.93
C LEU A 13 -4.31 21.27 25.05
N PHE A 14 -5.26 22.14 25.40
CA PHE A 14 -5.66 23.27 24.56
C PHE A 14 -4.76 24.50 24.72
N GLY A 15 -4.11 24.66 25.88
CA GLY A 15 -3.38 25.87 26.23
C GLY A 15 -4.28 27.12 26.29
N GLU A 16 -3.65 28.29 26.35
CA GLU A 16 -4.37 29.56 26.51
C GLU A 16 -5.04 30.07 25.22
N ARG A 17 -4.73 29.46 24.05
CA ARG A 17 -5.10 30.01 22.72
C ARG A 17 -6.23 29.25 22.03
N VAL A 18 -6.66 28.12 22.58
CA VAL A 18 -7.77 27.32 22.08
C VAL A 18 -8.76 27.16 23.23
N GLU A 19 -9.98 27.63 23.03
CA GLU A 19 -11.02 27.60 24.05
C GLU A 19 -11.95 26.42 23.79
N LEU A 20 -12.36 25.72 24.86
CA LEU A 20 -13.41 24.70 24.80
C LEU A 20 -14.76 25.40 24.90
N CYS A 21 -15.61 25.22 23.88
CA CYS A 21 -16.86 25.98 23.74
C CYS A 21 -18.12 25.18 24.10
N GLY A 22 -17.99 23.87 24.27
CA GLY A 22 -19.12 22.96 24.50
C GLY A 22 -18.79 21.85 25.49
N ALA A 23 -19.82 21.13 25.90
CA ALA A 23 -19.67 19.94 26.72
C ALA A 23 -18.99 18.83 25.90
N ILE A 24 -18.04 18.14 26.51
CA ILE A 24 -17.37 17.00 25.88
C ILE A 24 -18.36 15.84 25.82
N THR A 25 -18.77 15.48 24.61
CA THR A 25 -19.60 14.29 24.41
C THR A 25 -18.71 13.06 24.26
N GLN A 26 -19.06 12.02 24.98
CA GLN A 26 -18.39 10.72 24.91
C GLN A 26 -19.34 9.73 24.26
N ARG A 27 -18.87 9.08 23.20
CA ARG A 27 -19.58 7.98 22.57
C ARG A 27 -18.70 6.74 22.67
N GLN A 28 -19.20 5.72 23.37
CA GLN A 28 -18.60 4.40 23.27
C GLN A 28 -19.04 3.80 21.95
N MET A 29 -18.09 3.67 21.04
CA MET A 29 -18.32 2.95 19.80
C MET A 29 -18.28 1.48 20.18
N GLY A 30 -19.41 0.80 19.95
CA GLY A 30 -19.54 -0.63 20.25
C GLY A 30 -18.59 -1.45 19.40
N ASP A 31 -18.81 -2.76 19.39
CA ASP A 31 -18.24 -3.60 18.34
C ASP A 31 -18.78 -3.08 16.98
N ASN A 32 -18.07 -2.16 16.32
CA ASN A 32 -18.15 -2.09 14.85
C ASN A 32 -17.96 -3.52 14.37
N ASP A 33 -18.69 -3.95 13.33
CA ASP A 33 -18.97 -5.36 13.00
C ASP A 33 -17.78 -6.33 13.18
N TYR A 34 -16.53 -5.87 13.02
CA TYR A 34 -15.32 -6.69 13.12
C TYR A 34 -14.14 -6.13 13.97
N GLY A 35 -14.27 -4.96 14.62
CA GLY A 35 -13.18 -4.26 15.32
C GLY A 35 -13.13 -4.41 16.85
N GLU A 36 -12.09 -3.86 17.50
CA GLU A 36 -12.05 -3.68 18.97
C GLU A 36 -12.89 -2.44 19.37
N PRO A 37 -13.56 -2.47 20.53
CA PRO A 37 -14.34 -1.33 21.00
C PRO A 37 -13.41 -0.12 21.24
N TRP A 38 -13.84 1.05 20.78
CA TRP A 38 -13.09 2.29 20.96
C TRP A 38 -14.00 3.39 21.50
N THR A 39 -13.39 4.42 22.09
CA THR A 39 -14.12 5.54 22.65
C THR A 39 -13.86 6.78 21.80
N GLU A 40 -14.93 7.37 21.30
CA GLU A 40 -14.91 8.66 20.63
C GLU A 40 -15.20 9.76 21.65
N LEU A 41 -14.35 10.78 21.66
CA LEU A 41 -14.54 12.00 22.42
C LEU A 41 -14.68 13.15 21.42
N ASN A 42 -15.88 13.73 21.32
CA ASN A 42 -16.08 14.91 20.48
C ASN A 42 -15.88 16.18 21.31
N LEU A 43 -15.04 17.06 20.78
CA LEU A 43 -14.59 18.29 21.42
C LEU A 43 -14.96 19.46 20.53
N GLU A 44 -15.76 20.39 21.06
CA GLU A 44 -16.07 21.66 20.39
C GLU A 44 -15.08 22.72 20.87
N VAL A 45 -14.26 23.20 19.94
CA VAL A 45 -13.15 24.11 20.23
C VAL A 45 -13.18 25.33 19.31
N MET A 46 -12.74 26.47 19.83
CA MET A 46 -12.62 27.72 19.09
C MET A 46 -11.22 28.30 19.23
N SER A 47 -10.75 28.91 18.15
CA SER A 47 -9.48 29.63 18.11
C SER A 47 -9.60 30.78 17.11
N LYS A 48 -9.10 31.96 17.49
CA LYS A 48 -9.05 33.12 16.59
C LYS A 48 -8.02 32.96 15.47
N HIS A 49 -7.03 32.07 15.65
CA HIS A 49 -5.89 31.91 14.74
C HIS A 49 -5.51 30.43 14.56
N TRP A 50 -6.36 29.64 13.89
CA TRP A 50 -6.08 28.23 13.62
C TRP A 50 -4.74 27.97 12.92
N HIS A 51 -4.32 28.89 12.05
CA HIS A 51 -3.02 28.84 11.37
C HIS A 51 -1.80 28.83 12.28
N LEU A 52 -1.94 29.35 13.51
CA LEU A 52 -0.88 29.29 14.54
C LEU A 52 -1.12 28.17 15.54
N ASN A 53 -2.36 27.72 15.72
CA ASN A 53 -2.75 26.93 16.88
C ASN A 53 -2.98 25.44 16.59
N LEU A 54 -3.33 25.03 15.36
CA LEU A 54 -3.62 23.62 15.05
C LEU A 54 -2.40 22.71 15.24
N ILE A 55 -1.25 23.09 14.66
CA ILE A 55 -0.03 22.28 14.74
C ILE A 55 0.48 22.18 16.19
N PRO A 56 0.59 23.28 16.97
CA PRO A 56 0.94 23.16 18.40
C PRO A 56 -0.05 22.35 19.22
N LEU A 57 -1.37 22.46 18.98
CA LEU A 57 -2.38 21.65 19.64
C LEU A 57 -2.15 20.15 19.38
N ALA A 58 -1.96 19.77 18.12
CA ALA A 58 -1.68 18.39 17.74
C ALA A 58 -0.35 17.87 18.33
N MET A 59 0.68 18.72 18.39
CA MET A 59 1.95 18.38 19.05
C MET A 59 1.77 18.12 20.54
N ARG A 60 0.99 18.95 21.26
CA ARG A 60 0.69 18.74 22.69
C ARG A 60 -0.06 17.43 22.90
N PHE A 61 -1.08 17.16 22.08
CA PHE A 61 -1.79 15.89 22.09
C PHE A 61 -0.83 14.70 21.95
N GLN A 62 0.11 14.76 21.00
CA GLN A 62 1.10 13.72 20.79
C GLN A 62 2.08 13.56 21.97
N ILE A 63 2.55 14.66 22.57
CA ILE A 63 3.40 14.62 23.78
C ILE A 63 2.67 13.90 24.92
N ILE A 64 1.43 14.31 25.17
CA ILE A 64 0.61 13.78 26.26
C ILE A 64 0.39 12.27 26.07
N THR A 65 -0.08 11.87 24.90
CA THR A 65 -0.42 10.47 24.60
C THR A 65 0.81 9.57 24.56
N GLN A 66 1.98 10.10 24.22
CA GLN A 66 3.24 9.37 24.29
C GLN A 66 3.65 9.04 25.75
N ASN A 67 3.38 9.96 26.68
CA ASN A 67 3.73 9.77 28.10
C ASN A 67 2.74 8.88 28.85
N LEU A 68 1.49 8.80 28.39
CA LEU A 68 0.41 8.11 29.10
C LEU A 68 0.48 6.58 29.12
N GLN A 69 1.50 5.94 28.52
CA GLN A 69 1.63 4.47 28.41
C GLN A 69 0.27 3.78 28.16
N LEU A 70 -0.51 4.30 27.21
CA LEU A 70 -1.78 3.70 26.83
C LEU A 70 -1.50 2.24 26.43
N ASN A 71 -2.27 1.30 26.97
CA ASN A 71 -2.07 -0.13 26.76
C ASN A 71 -1.84 -0.44 25.27
N SER A 72 -0.86 -1.30 25.02
CA SER A 72 -0.10 -1.51 23.80
C SER A 72 -0.86 -1.90 22.52
N SER A 73 -2.19 -1.92 22.52
CA SER A 73 -3.02 -2.26 21.36
C SER A 73 -3.60 -1.05 20.62
N CYS A 74 -3.73 0.13 21.27
CA CYS A 74 -4.45 1.27 20.69
C CYS A 74 -3.67 2.57 20.78
N ASN A 75 -3.44 3.22 19.62
CA ASN A 75 -2.93 4.59 19.59
C ASN A 75 -4.11 5.57 19.67
N ALA A 76 -3.99 6.54 20.57
CA ALA A 76 -4.91 7.68 20.58
C ALA A 76 -4.71 8.51 19.30
N VAL A 77 -5.81 8.88 18.65
CA VAL A 77 -5.83 9.67 17.42
C VAL A 77 -6.60 10.96 17.67
N LEU A 78 -6.01 12.10 17.33
CA LEU A 78 -6.70 13.39 17.26
C LEU A 78 -7.13 13.61 15.82
N GLN A 79 -8.44 13.71 15.58
CA GLN A 79 -8.98 13.95 14.25
C GLN A 79 -9.47 15.39 14.11
N ALA A 80 -8.92 16.13 13.15
CA ALA A 80 -9.39 17.46 12.77
C ALA A 80 -10.28 17.35 11.51
N ALA A 81 -11.60 17.38 11.71
CA ALA A 81 -12.59 17.19 10.64
C ALA A 81 -13.24 18.50 10.14
N ASN A 82 -13.51 19.46 11.03
CA ASN A 82 -14.28 20.66 10.72
C ASN A 82 -13.56 21.55 9.69
N LYS A 83 -14.31 22.09 8.71
CA LYS A 83 -13.79 22.96 7.66
C LYS A 83 -13.17 24.25 8.15
N GLN A 84 -13.71 24.83 9.20
CA GLN A 84 -13.30 26.12 9.73
C GLN A 84 -11.92 26.11 10.41
N ILE A 85 -11.36 24.93 10.67
CA ILE A 85 -10.01 24.77 11.24
C ILE A 85 -8.92 24.99 10.18
N PHE A 86 -9.25 24.80 8.89
CA PHE A 86 -8.29 24.81 7.79
C PHE A 86 -8.44 26.07 6.94
N LEU A 87 -7.36 26.46 6.26
CA LEU A 87 -7.41 27.55 5.28
C LEU A 87 -8.29 27.15 4.10
N GLU A 88 -9.12 28.09 3.67
CA GLU A 88 -9.86 28.00 2.41
C GLU A 88 -9.12 28.65 1.23
N ASP A 89 -7.98 29.33 1.52
CA ASP A 89 -7.16 30.02 0.53
C ASP A 89 -6.71 29.10 -0.62
N CYS A 90 -6.73 29.65 -1.83
CA CYS A 90 -6.34 28.95 -3.05
C CYS A 90 -4.82 28.96 -3.26
N ILE A 91 -4.09 28.15 -2.47
CA ILE A 91 -2.70 27.83 -2.77
C ILE A 91 -2.67 26.74 -3.84
N ALA A 92 -2.17 27.10 -5.02
CA ALA A 92 -2.13 26.24 -6.21
C ALA A 92 -1.16 25.05 -6.06
N ALA A 93 0.00 25.29 -5.45
CA ALA A 93 1.02 24.27 -5.26
C ALA A 93 1.94 24.59 -4.08
N HIS A 94 2.53 23.55 -3.49
CA HIS A 94 3.72 23.65 -2.66
C HIS A 94 4.84 22.87 -3.33
N MET A 95 5.86 23.57 -3.82
CA MET A 95 6.92 22.99 -4.63
C MET A 95 8.21 22.84 -3.83
N PHE A 96 9.03 21.86 -4.20
CA PHE A 96 10.36 21.61 -3.67
C PHE A 96 10.41 21.43 -2.15
N LEU A 97 9.38 20.83 -1.53
CA LEU A 97 9.50 20.55 -0.09
C LEU A 97 10.55 19.45 0.12
N PRO A 98 11.58 19.70 0.95
CA PRO A 98 12.65 18.76 1.16
C PRO A 98 12.20 17.53 1.94
N LEU A 99 12.60 16.35 1.46
CA LEU A 99 12.40 15.09 2.15
C LEU A 99 13.71 14.57 2.73
N GLU A 100 13.63 13.92 3.89
CA GLU A 100 14.73 13.11 4.42
C GLU A 100 14.67 11.68 3.91
N ALA A 101 13.45 11.15 3.75
CA ALA A 101 13.19 9.81 3.26
C ALA A 101 11.72 9.67 2.83
N PHE A 102 11.42 8.59 2.12
CA PHE A 102 10.08 8.05 2.02
C PHE A 102 10.08 6.55 2.32
N HIS A 103 8.90 6.05 2.70
CA HIS A 103 8.74 4.67 3.13
C HIS A 103 7.45 4.06 2.58
N PHE A 104 7.48 2.79 2.22
CA PHE A 104 6.28 1.98 2.00
C PHE A 104 6.14 0.97 3.12
N GLY A 105 4.91 0.78 3.57
CA GLY A 105 4.64 -0.14 4.67
C GLY A 105 3.17 -0.35 4.97
N SER A 106 2.91 -0.94 6.13
CA SER A 106 1.58 -1.11 6.70
C SER A 106 1.51 -0.60 8.14
N LEU A 107 0.29 -0.30 8.60
CA LEU A 107 0.02 0.00 10.00
C LEU A 107 -0.57 -1.25 10.67
N PHE A 108 0.06 -1.67 11.76
CA PHE A 108 -0.40 -2.78 12.58
C PHE A 108 -0.18 -2.48 14.06
N LYS A 109 -1.27 -2.51 14.86
CA LYS A 109 -1.25 -2.27 16.32
C LYS A 109 -0.51 -0.98 16.71
N GLY A 110 -0.79 0.11 15.99
CA GLY A 110 -0.17 1.41 16.25
C GLY A 110 1.32 1.51 15.87
N ARG A 111 1.83 0.52 15.13
CA ARG A 111 3.20 0.50 14.61
C ARG A 111 3.17 0.57 13.10
N PHE A 112 4.05 1.39 12.53
CA PHE A 112 4.32 1.39 11.11
C PHE A 112 5.47 0.41 10.81
N LEU A 113 5.13 -0.67 10.11
CA LEU A 113 6.08 -1.64 9.59
C LEU A 113 6.48 -1.20 8.18
N SER A 114 7.69 -0.68 8.05
CA SER A 114 8.24 -0.25 6.76
C SER A 114 8.89 -1.44 6.05
N HIS A 115 8.37 -1.80 4.89
CA HIS A 115 8.91 -2.85 4.02
C HIS A 115 9.88 -2.33 2.96
N PHE A 116 9.80 -1.03 2.68
CA PHE A 116 10.71 -0.33 1.80
C PHE A 116 11.04 1.03 2.39
N SER A 117 12.31 1.41 2.38
CA SER A 117 12.78 2.72 2.82
C SER A 117 13.83 3.26 1.86
N ARG A 118 13.63 4.49 1.38
CA ARG A 118 14.66 5.22 0.62
C ARG A 118 14.93 6.57 1.26
N ALA A 119 16.17 6.77 1.67
CA ALA A 119 16.66 8.05 2.17
C ALA A 119 16.97 9.01 1.00
N ALA A 120 16.93 10.31 1.28
CA ALA A 120 17.33 11.36 0.35
C ALA A 120 18.84 11.35 0.06
N TYR A 121 19.63 11.11 1.10
CA TYR A 121 21.08 11.08 1.04
C TYR A 121 21.55 9.62 1.10
N VAL A 122 21.90 9.08 -0.06
CA VAL A 122 22.35 7.69 -0.24
C VAL A 122 23.78 7.69 -0.75
N GLY A 123 24.61 6.77 -0.23
CA GLY A 123 25.99 6.61 -0.65
C GLY A 123 26.92 7.71 -0.12
N THR A 124 28.08 7.82 -0.75
CA THR A 124 29.14 8.79 -0.46
C THR A 124 28.71 10.23 -0.78
N PRO A 125 29.35 11.26 -0.19
CA PRO A 125 29.07 12.66 -0.52
C PRO A 125 29.20 12.98 -2.02
N LEU A 126 30.12 12.31 -2.72
CA LEU A 126 30.31 12.46 -4.16
C LEU A 126 29.10 11.91 -4.94
N GLU A 127 28.58 10.74 -4.56
CA GLU A 127 27.39 10.15 -5.17
C GLU A 127 26.13 10.99 -4.92
N GLN A 128 26.01 11.57 -3.72
CA GLN A 128 24.93 12.49 -3.39
C GLN A 128 24.98 13.75 -4.26
N PHE A 129 26.18 14.32 -4.44
CA PHE A 129 26.39 15.44 -5.35
C PHE A 129 26.04 15.07 -6.80
N HIS A 130 26.51 13.92 -7.30
CA HIS A 130 26.18 13.46 -8.64
C HIS A 130 24.68 13.22 -8.84
N SER A 131 24.00 12.65 -7.84
CA SER A 131 22.55 12.45 -7.89
C SER A 131 21.80 13.78 -8.02
N LEU A 132 22.21 14.79 -7.25
CA LEU A 132 21.64 16.14 -7.37
C LEU A 132 21.89 16.74 -8.76
N GLN A 133 23.09 16.60 -9.32
CA GLN A 133 23.39 17.10 -10.68
C GLN A 133 22.57 16.40 -11.75
N VAL A 134 22.45 15.07 -11.67
CA VAL A 134 21.59 14.28 -12.58
C VAL A 134 20.15 14.79 -12.50
N LEU A 135 19.63 15.00 -11.30
CA LEU A 135 18.26 15.48 -11.10
C LEU A 135 18.05 16.88 -11.70
N ARG A 136 18.97 17.82 -11.43
CA ARG A 136 18.94 19.18 -11.99
C ARG A 136 18.96 19.17 -13.51
N PHE A 137 19.87 18.40 -14.09
CA PHE A 137 20.07 18.34 -15.52
C PHE A 137 18.85 17.70 -16.20
N LEU A 138 18.42 16.52 -15.76
CA LEU A 138 17.34 15.78 -16.40
C LEU A 138 15.98 16.49 -16.27
N ARG A 139 15.82 17.33 -15.24
CA ARG A 139 14.61 18.15 -15.03
C ARG A 139 14.70 19.55 -15.63
N ASN A 140 15.84 19.94 -16.19
CA ASN A 140 16.13 21.31 -16.61
C ASN A 140 15.76 22.35 -15.52
N CYS A 141 16.11 22.04 -14.27
CA CYS A 141 15.70 22.83 -13.10
C CYS A 141 16.90 23.07 -12.18
N PRO A 142 17.67 24.15 -12.40
CA PRO A 142 18.88 24.43 -11.62
C PRO A 142 18.58 24.85 -10.17
N THR A 143 17.34 25.25 -9.88
CA THR A 143 16.88 25.71 -8.55
C THR A 143 16.68 24.56 -7.56
N VAL A 144 16.67 23.31 -8.00
CA VAL A 144 16.61 22.14 -7.12
C VAL A 144 17.84 22.13 -6.22
N VAL A 145 17.66 22.24 -4.90
CA VAL A 145 18.78 22.23 -3.94
C VAL A 145 18.88 20.93 -3.15
N ASP A 146 17.78 20.21 -2.99
CA ASP A 146 17.73 18.94 -2.27
C ASP A 146 17.75 17.73 -3.22
N PRO A 147 18.45 16.64 -2.87
CA PRO A 147 18.54 15.44 -3.71
C PRO A 147 17.22 14.67 -3.80
N MET A 148 16.29 14.94 -2.88
CA MET A 148 14.94 14.41 -2.86
C MET A 148 13.97 15.45 -2.33
N PHE A 149 12.87 15.65 -3.05
CA PHE A 149 11.82 16.59 -2.67
C PHE A 149 10.45 16.09 -3.12
N VAL A 150 9.40 16.72 -2.59
CA VAL A 150 8.02 16.50 -3.02
C VAL A 150 7.40 17.80 -3.50
N ASP A 151 6.69 17.71 -4.62
CA ASP A 151 5.83 18.76 -5.12
C ASP A 151 4.38 18.36 -4.87
N PHE A 152 3.63 19.17 -4.13
CA PHE A 152 2.18 19.06 -4.01
C PHE A 152 1.55 20.01 -5.03
N GLU A 153 1.08 19.46 -6.14
CA GLU A 153 0.41 20.17 -7.22
C GLU A 153 -1.12 20.12 -6.97
N HIS A 154 -1.61 20.96 -6.06
CA HIS A 154 -3.00 20.93 -5.58
C HIS A 154 -4.02 21.12 -6.71
N ASP A 155 -3.71 21.95 -7.70
CA ASP A 155 -4.58 22.17 -8.86
C ASP A 155 -4.66 20.96 -9.81
N ARG A 156 -3.69 20.05 -9.73
CA ARG A 156 -3.68 18.78 -10.47
C ARG A 156 -4.11 17.59 -9.61
N ASP A 157 -4.54 17.85 -8.38
CA ASP A 157 -4.94 16.84 -7.39
C ASP A 157 -3.92 15.71 -7.24
N MET A 158 -2.64 16.09 -7.15
CA MET A 158 -1.58 15.11 -6.98
C MET A 158 -0.38 15.66 -6.23
N PHE A 159 0.43 14.74 -5.73
CA PHE A 159 1.79 15.07 -5.30
C PHE A 159 2.78 14.10 -5.94
N ILE A 160 4.01 14.58 -6.10
CA ILE A 160 5.05 13.87 -6.84
C ILE A 160 6.36 13.95 -6.05
N VAL A 161 6.84 12.80 -5.60
CA VAL A 161 8.19 12.69 -5.00
C VAL A 161 9.20 12.51 -6.11
N ARG A 162 10.27 13.32 -6.10
CA ARG A 162 11.32 13.29 -7.12
C ARG A 162 12.69 13.09 -6.48
N PHE A 163 13.50 12.25 -7.12
CA PHE A 163 14.88 11.97 -6.77
C PHE A 163 15.64 11.39 -7.96
N ALA A 164 16.95 11.24 -7.84
CA ALA A 164 17.79 10.57 -8.84
C ALA A 164 18.36 9.24 -8.32
N ILE A 165 18.67 8.34 -9.26
CA ILE A 165 19.39 7.09 -9.04
C ILE A 165 20.62 7.04 -9.95
N LEU A 166 21.73 6.51 -9.43
CA LEU A 166 22.99 6.34 -10.17
C LEU A 166 23.06 4.94 -10.78
N ASP A 167 22.17 4.66 -11.72
CA ASP A 167 22.04 3.35 -12.36
C ASP A 167 22.84 3.23 -13.68
N GLY A 168 23.67 4.22 -13.98
CA GLY A 168 24.43 4.27 -15.23
C GLY A 168 23.61 4.76 -16.43
N GLY A 169 22.39 5.25 -16.23
CA GLY A 169 21.61 5.94 -17.27
C GLY A 169 21.19 5.07 -18.46
N PHE A 170 20.93 5.71 -19.61
CA PHE A 170 20.58 5.00 -20.84
C PHE A 170 21.82 4.44 -21.53
N ARG A 171 21.85 3.12 -21.79
CA ARG A 171 22.89 2.47 -22.61
C ARG A 171 22.32 2.07 -23.96
N SER A 172 22.85 2.62 -25.04
CA SER A 172 22.51 2.19 -26.41
C SER A 172 23.20 0.85 -26.70
N LYS A 173 22.44 -0.15 -27.18
CA LYS A 173 22.93 -1.52 -27.48
C LYS A 173 24.10 -1.56 -28.50
N ASN A 174 24.35 -0.48 -29.24
CA ASN A 174 25.40 -0.43 -30.28
C ASN A 174 26.82 -0.11 -29.77
N ASN A 175 27.00 0.22 -28.49
CA ASN A 175 28.26 0.77 -27.97
C ASN A 175 29.08 -0.18 -27.08
N GLU A 176 28.93 -1.50 -27.20
CA GLU A 176 29.74 -2.44 -26.41
C GLU A 176 31.23 -2.46 -26.80
N ASN A 177 31.62 -1.91 -27.97
CA ASN A 177 33.02 -1.90 -28.46
C ASN A 177 33.65 -0.51 -28.62
N GLY A 178 33.00 0.58 -28.19
CA GLY A 178 33.49 1.95 -28.37
C GLY A 178 34.14 2.54 -27.12
N LYS A 179 35.40 2.98 -27.20
CA LYS A 179 36.04 3.83 -26.18
C LYS A 179 35.14 5.05 -25.90
N ILE A 180 34.67 5.16 -24.66
CA ILE A 180 33.75 6.21 -24.21
C ILE A 180 34.49 7.55 -24.18
N SER A 181 34.20 8.44 -25.12
CA SER A 181 34.65 9.84 -25.07
C SER A 181 33.57 10.79 -25.62
N ASN A 182 32.35 10.76 -25.05
CA ASN A 182 31.34 11.78 -25.32
C ASN A 182 30.94 12.51 -24.02
N PRO A 183 30.95 13.85 -23.99
CA PRO A 183 30.67 14.66 -22.81
C PRO A 183 29.18 14.76 -22.42
N SER A 184 28.26 14.16 -23.19
CA SER A 184 26.80 14.25 -22.98
C SER A 184 26.19 13.05 -22.23
N PHE A 185 27.00 12.09 -21.77
CA PHE A 185 26.52 10.91 -21.07
C PHE A 185 26.17 11.23 -19.61
N ILE A 186 24.94 10.94 -19.21
CA ILE A 186 24.47 11.14 -17.84
C ILE A 186 24.30 9.76 -17.19
N PRO A 187 25.15 9.42 -16.22
CA PRO A 187 25.19 8.09 -15.63
C PRO A 187 24.10 7.88 -14.57
N GLY A 188 22.87 8.32 -14.83
CA GLY A 188 21.78 8.21 -13.87
C GLY A 188 20.41 8.49 -14.48
N SER A 189 19.39 8.30 -13.65
CA SER A 189 17.99 8.45 -14.03
C SER A 189 17.24 9.31 -13.02
N ALA A 190 16.29 10.11 -13.50
CA ALA A 190 15.36 10.84 -12.64
C ALA A 190 14.11 10.00 -12.41
N VAL A 191 13.68 9.88 -11.16
CA VAL A 191 12.51 9.11 -10.74
C VAL A 191 11.42 10.06 -10.24
N ALA A 192 10.18 9.78 -10.60
CA ALA A 192 8.98 10.45 -10.11
C ALA A 192 8.00 9.41 -9.55
N LEU A 193 7.63 9.54 -8.29
CA LEU A 193 6.57 8.76 -7.65
C LEU A 193 5.32 9.63 -7.55
N LYS A 194 4.28 9.30 -8.33
CA LYS A 194 3.08 10.12 -8.44
C LYS A 194 1.94 9.51 -7.62
N VAL A 195 1.31 10.34 -6.80
CA VAL A 195 0.12 9.99 -6.02
C VAL A 195 -0.98 10.98 -6.30
N ARG A 196 -2.13 10.49 -6.78
CA ARG A 196 -3.33 11.30 -6.97
C ARG A 196 -4.07 11.40 -5.65
N TYR A 197 -4.65 12.55 -5.33
CA TYR A 197 -5.41 12.73 -4.09
C TYR A 197 -6.64 11.81 -4.04
N ALA A 198 -7.24 11.50 -5.18
CA ALA A 198 -8.32 10.52 -5.30
C ALA A 198 -7.92 9.09 -4.89
N SER A 199 -6.62 8.77 -4.87
CA SER A 199 -6.13 7.47 -4.39
C SER A 199 -5.96 7.43 -2.87
N ILE A 200 -5.98 8.58 -2.19
CA ILE A 200 -5.77 8.68 -0.75
C ILE A 200 -7.11 8.41 -0.06
N ARG A 201 -7.12 7.47 0.91
CA ARG A 201 -8.30 7.17 1.73
C ARG A 201 -8.19 7.62 3.19
N ARG A 202 -6.98 7.90 3.66
CA ARG A 202 -6.68 8.38 5.02
C ARG A 202 -5.36 9.15 5.03
N ILE A 203 -5.32 10.24 5.80
CA ILE A 203 -4.11 11.04 6.02
C ILE A 203 -3.83 11.06 7.52
N LEU A 204 -2.67 10.55 7.91
CA LEU A 204 -2.23 10.49 9.30
C LEU A 204 -0.88 11.20 9.44
N VAL A 205 -0.74 12.04 10.46
CA VAL A 205 0.42 12.92 10.65
C VAL A 205 1.05 12.65 12.02
N ASP A 206 2.34 12.32 12.00
CA ASP A 206 3.16 12.23 13.20
C ASP A 206 4.12 13.45 13.22
N LEU A 207 3.90 14.38 14.14
CA LEU A 207 4.70 15.61 14.27
C LEU A 207 5.93 15.40 15.16
N ARG A 208 6.06 14.22 15.78
CA ARG A 208 7.10 13.85 16.73
C ARG A 208 7.63 12.45 16.45
N ALA A 209 7.81 12.14 15.17
CA ALA A 209 8.35 10.85 14.74
C ALA A 209 9.79 10.72 15.26
N LYS A 210 10.08 9.72 16.09
CA LYS A 210 11.45 9.45 16.53
C LYS A 210 12.29 8.99 15.35
N LEU A 211 13.39 9.70 15.10
CA LEU A 211 14.36 9.38 14.07
C LEU A 211 15.51 8.53 14.65
N PRO A 212 16.25 7.76 13.82
CA PRO A 212 17.34 6.91 14.28
C PRO A 212 18.46 7.65 15.02
N ASN A 213 18.66 8.93 14.68
CA ASN A 213 19.64 9.81 15.32
C ASN A 213 19.17 10.38 16.68
N GLY A 214 18.02 9.94 17.20
CA GLY A 214 17.45 10.40 18.47
C GLY A 214 16.69 11.72 18.41
N THR A 215 16.67 12.39 17.25
CA THR A 215 15.91 13.62 17.05
C THR A 215 14.45 13.36 16.66
N TYR A 216 13.62 14.40 16.66
CA TYR A 216 12.22 14.32 16.26
C TYR A 216 12.04 14.88 14.84
N GLY A 217 11.48 14.06 13.96
CA GLY A 217 11.09 14.42 12.61
C GLY A 217 9.57 14.53 12.46
N ARG A 218 9.13 14.85 11.25
CA ARG A 218 7.71 14.91 10.89
C ARG A 218 7.42 13.93 9.78
N ARG A 219 6.37 13.15 9.93
CA ARG A 219 5.94 12.15 8.94
C ARG A 219 4.49 12.34 8.58
N ILE A 220 4.20 12.23 7.29
CA ILE A 220 2.84 12.19 6.76
C ILE A 220 2.65 10.82 6.12
N TYR A 221 1.68 10.07 6.63
CA TYR A 221 1.31 8.74 6.18
C TYR A 221 0.04 8.84 5.34
N PHE A 222 0.13 8.41 4.09
CA PHE A 222 -0.98 8.34 3.16
C PHE A 222 -1.42 6.89 3.01
N HIS A 223 -2.64 6.59 3.41
CA HIS A 223 -3.25 5.31 3.10
C HIS A 223 -3.80 5.36 1.68
N LEU A 224 -3.32 4.49 0.80
CA LEU A 224 -3.67 4.51 -0.61
C LEU A 224 -4.60 3.35 -0.98
N ASN A 225 -5.53 3.60 -1.90
CA ASN A 225 -6.38 2.58 -2.53
C ASN A 225 -5.58 1.70 -3.51
N TYR A 226 -4.54 2.27 -4.12
CA TYR A 226 -3.64 1.63 -5.07
C TYR A 226 -2.24 2.25 -4.99
N PRO A 227 -1.18 1.53 -5.38
CA PRO A 227 0.19 2.00 -5.24
C PRO A 227 0.49 3.25 -6.10
N PRO A 228 1.49 4.06 -5.72
CA PRO A 228 1.91 5.20 -6.53
C PRO A 228 2.39 4.80 -7.92
N GLU A 229 2.16 5.67 -8.91
CA GLU A 229 2.72 5.47 -10.24
C GLU A 229 4.21 5.84 -10.23
N ILE A 230 5.06 4.86 -10.52
CA ILE A 230 6.51 5.04 -10.63
C ILE A 230 6.84 5.37 -12.08
N ARG A 231 7.48 6.51 -12.31
CA ARG A 231 8.08 6.84 -13.60
C ARG A 231 9.56 7.11 -13.47
N LYS A 232 10.29 6.73 -14.51
CA LYS A 232 11.73 6.89 -14.61
C LYS A 232 12.09 7.46 -15.97
N TYR A 233 12.78 8.59 -15.92
CA TYR A 233 13.30 9.29 -17.08
C TYR A 233 14.80 9.08 -17.22
N GLN A 234 15.19 8.72 -18.44
CA GLN A 234 16.57 8.53 -18.87
C GLN A 234 16.73 9.29 -20.19
N ARG A 235 17.72 10.21 -20.26
CA ARG A 235 17.99 10.93 -21.50
C ARG A 235 18.60 9.98 -22.52
N LYS A 236 17.96 9.83 -23.68
CA LYS A 236 18.54 9.12 -24.82
C LYS A 236 19.48 10.06 -25.57
N VAL A 237 20.51 9.49 -26.20
CA VAL A 237 21.54 10.24 -26.93
C VAL A 237 20.94 10.99 -28.14
N ASP A 238 19.87 10.43 -28.73
CA ASP A 238 19.26 10.93 -29.98
C ASP A 238 17.96 11.73 -29.77
N GLU A 239 17.59 12.06 -28.52
CA GLU A 239 16.39 12.87 -28.26
C GLU A 239 16.73 14.37 -28.21
N ASP A 240 15.99 15.16 -28.99
CA ASP A 240 16.03 16.63 -28.98
C ASP A 240 15.93 17.19 -27.56
N GLU A 241 16.63 18.31 -27.31
CA GLU A 241 16.77 18.93 -25.99
C GLU A 241 15.44 19.36 -25.35
N ASP A 242 14.35 19.41 -26.12
CA ASP A 242 13.04 19.95 -25.76
C ASP A 242 12.14 19.02 -24.92
N LYS A 243 12.58 17.81 -24.54
CA LYS A 243 11.83 16.94 -23.59
C LYS A 243 12.11 17.24 -22.11
N GLY A 244 12.72 18.40 -21.80
CA GLY A 244 12.90 18.88 -20.43
C GLY A 244 11.57 18.99 -19.70
N GLY A 245 11.22 17.98 -18.90
CA GLY A 245 9.94 17.93 -18.17
C GLY A 245 9.18 16.61 -18.28
N SER A 246 9.58 15.70 -19.17
CA SER A 246 9.01 14.34 -19.19
C SER A 246 9.41 13.58 -17.93
N ASP A 247 8.45 12.93 -17.27
CA ASP A 247 8.74 12.01 -16.15
C ASP A 247 9.19 10.62 -16.64
N GLY A 248 9.25 10.41 -17.96
CA GLY A 248 9.74 9.19 -18.57
C GLY A 248 8.72 8.05 -18.60
N ASN A 249 9.23 6.83 -18.75
CA ASN A 249 8.42 5.62 -18.86
C ASN A 249 7.96 5.14 -17.49
N ARG A 250 6.87 4.38 -17.45
CA ARG A 250 6.37 3.77 -16.21
C ARG A 250 7.18 2.53 -15.82
N TRP A 251 7.44 2.38 -14.53
CA TRP A 251 8.21 1.29 -13.92
C TRP A 251 7.39 0.64 -12.79
N ARG A 252 7.85 -0.52 -12.30
CA ARG A 252 7.19 -1.30 -11.24
C ARG A 252 7.89 -1.23 -9.88
N SER A 253 9.19 -0.98 -9.90
CA SER A 253 10.02 -0.95 -8.71
C SER A 253 11.17 0.03 -8.86
N ILE A 254 11.77 0.35 -7.71
CA ILE A 254 12.92 1.23 -7.56
C ILE A 254 13.84 0.65 -6.48
N PRO A 255 15.13 1.00 -6.50
CA PRO A 255 16.07 0.51 -5.49
C PRO A 255 15.98 1.33 -4.18
N GLU A 256 16.23 0.71 -3.03
CA GLU A 256 16.31 1.42 -1.74
C GLU A 256 17.54 2.32 -1.65
N ASN A 257 18.66 1.89 -2.24
CA ASN A 257 19.91 2.63 -2.30
C ASN A 257 20.59 2.42 -3.67
N ASN A 258 21.79 2.96 -3.90
CA ASN A 258 22.45 2.85 -5.21
C ASN A 258 22.99 1.44 -5.51
N ASP A 259 23.24 0.65 -4.46
CA ASP A 259 23.77 -0.72 -4.57
C ASP A 259 22.68 -1.80 -4.56
N ASP A 260 21.42 -1.40 -4.32
CA ASP A 260 20.30 -2.32 -4.21
C ASP A 260 19.87 -2.86 -5.58
N ARG A 261 20.11 -4.15 -5.79
CA ARG A 261 19.75 -4.88 -7.02
C ARG A 261 18.51 -5.75 -6.86
N ARG A 262 17.86 -5.72 -5.69
CA ARG A 262 16.65 -6.51 -5.44
C ARG A 262 15.47 -5.96 -6.23
N ASP A 263 14.54 -6.83 -6.60
CA ASP A 263 13.23 -6.37 -7.07
C ASP A 263 12.34 -6.02 -5.89
N ASN A 264 12.20 -4.72 -5.63
CA ASN A 264 11.37 -4.19 -4.54
C ASN A 264 9.88 -4.05 -4.92
N CYS A 265 9.46 -4.65 -6.04
CA CYS A 265 8.07 -4.55 -6.54
C CYS A 265 7.05 -4.96 -5.47
N ALA A 266 7.24 -6.09 -4.79
CA ALA A 266 6.32 -6.54 -3.75
C ALA A 266 6.31 -5.57 -2.55
N ALA A 267 7.50 -5.18 -2.05
CA ALA A 267 7.63 -4.28 -0.90
C ALA A 267 6.95 -2.92 -1.11
N ILE A 268 6.98 -2.40 -2.35
CA ILE A 268 6.33 -1.13 -2.70
C ILE A 268 4.83 -1.32 -2.95
N ASN A 269 4.47 -2.28 -3.81
CA ASN A 269 3.12 -2.33 -4.37
C ASN A 269 2.12 -3.09 -3.48
N GLU A 270 2.61 -3.97 -2.60
CA GLU A 270 1.77 -4.64 -1.60
C GLU A 270 1.59 -3.81 -0.32
N SER A 271 2.32 -2.70 -0.20
CA SER A 271 2.24 -1.79 0.94
C SER A 271 1.08 -0.80 0.77
N PRO A 272 0.08 -0.79 1.66
CA PRO A 272 -1.05 0.13 1.56
C PRO A 272 -0.70 1.57 1.96
N TYR A 273 0.34 1.78 2.78
CA TYR A 273 0.74 3.12 3.22
C TYR A 273 2.00 3.59 2.50
N PHE A 274 1.93 4.84 2.03
CA PHE A 274 3.08 5.62 1.57
C PHE A 274 3.37 6.75 2.56
N CYS A 275 4.55 6.75 3.15
CA CYS A 275 4.96 7.70 4.18
C CYS A 275 6.02 8.65 3.64
N LEU A 276 5.81 9.94 3.80
CA LEU A 276 6.81 10.98 3.55
C LEU A 276 7.43 11.41 4.87
N GLN A 277 8.77 11.35 4.97
CA GLN A 277 9.52 11.93 6.07
C GLN A 277 10.06 13.29 5.66
N LEU A 278 9.43 14.33 6.20
CA LEU A 278 9.79 15.72 5.95
C LEU A 278 11.07 16.09 6.69
N ARG A 279 11.85 17.01 6.11
CA ARG A 279 13.04 17.56 6.78
C ARG A 279 12.65 18.33 8.05
N GLN A 280 13.45 18.21 9.10
CA GLN A 280 13.14 18.80 10.42
C GLN A 280 12.81 20.30 10.42
N HIS A 281 13.38 21.07 9.49
CA HIS A 281 13.27 22.52 9.48
C HIS A 281 12.05 23.09 8.75
N ILE A 282 11.10 22.25 8.30
CA ILE A 282 9.88 22.78 7.66
C ILE A 282 9.08 23.61 8.66
N PRO A 283 8.81 24.90 8.40
CA PRO A 283 8.04 25.76 9.30
C PRO A 283 6.62 25.26 9.53
N ASN A 284 6.05 25.54 10.71
CA ASN A 284 4.68 25.13 11.06
C ASN A 284 3.62 25.74 10.13
N HIS A 285 3.82 26.98 9.66
CA HIS A 285 2.87 27.64 8.76
C HIS A 285 2.78 26.92 7.41
N ILE A 286 3.92 26.53 6.81
CA ILE A 286 3.94 25.74 5.57
C ILE A 286 3.26 24.39 5.76
N LEU A 287 3.51 23.71 6.88
CA LEU A 287 2.84 22.43 7.16
C LEU A 287 1.33 22.61 7.34
N TYR A 288 0.89 23.67 8.01
CA TYR A 288 -0.52 23.98 8.17
C TYR A 288 -1.21 24.30 6.85
N GLU A 289 -0.58 25.10 5.98
CA GLU A 289 -1.05 25.39 4.62
C GLU A 289 -1.18 24.11 3.80
N LEU A 290 -0.14 23.27 3.80
CA LEU A 290 -0.12 21.99 3.11
C LEU A 290 -1.27 21.08 3.57
N LEU A 291 -1.42 20.88 4.88
CA LEU A 291 -2.47 20.03 5.44
C LEU A 291 -3.87 20.60 5.16
N SER A 292 -4.03 21.92 5.18
CA SER A 292 -5.28 22.59 4.81
C SER A 292 -5.68 22.30 3.36
N ARG A 293 -4.73 22.44 2.42
CA ARG A 293 -4.98 22.15 1.00
C ARG A 293 -5.25 20.67 0.75
N LEU A 294 -4.44 19.77 1.34
CA LEU A 294 -4.66 18.32 1.24
C LEU A 294 -6.06 17.95 1.72
N ARG A 295 -6.46 18.48 2.86
CA ARG A 295 -7.78 18.27 3.44
C ARG A 295 -8.90 18.73 2.49
N VAL A 296 -8.75 19.92 1.89
CA VAL A 296 -9.78 20.51 1.02
C VAL A 296 -9.89 19.73 -0.28
N ARG A 297 -8.75 19.35 -0.88
CA ARG A 297 -8.71 18.68 -2.19
C ARG A 297 -8.98 17.18 -2.11
N ALA A 298 -8.48 16.49 -1.08
CA ALA A 298 -8.78 15.07 -0.87
C ALA A 298 -10.14 14.84 -0.19
N VAL A 299 -10.74 15.89 0.42
CA VAL A 299 -12.01 15.80 1.17
C VAL A 299 -11.93 14.77 2.31
N LEU A 300 -10.78 14.75 3.00
CA LEU A 300 -10.50 13.85 4.12
C LEU A 300 -10.18 14.65 5.39
N SER A 301 -10.56 14.12 6.54
CA SER A 301 -10.05 14.61 7.82
C SER A 301 -8.54 14.40 7.94
N ILE A 302 -7.88 15.29 8.69
CA ILE A 302 -6.47 15.11 9.04
C ILE A 302 -6.40 14.50 10.43
N GLU A 303 -5.70 13.37 10.53
CA GLU A 303 -5.51 12.67 11.80
C GLU A 303 -4.09 12.86 12.31
N PHE A 304 -3.94 12.97 13.63
CA PHE A 304 -2.66 13.09 14.31
C PHE A 304 -2.51 11.97 15.33
N ALA A 305 -1.43 11.19 15.22
CA ALA A 305 -1.13 10.12 16.17
C ALA A 305 0.38 9.88 16.29
N ASN A 306 0.80 9.29 17.41
CA ASN A 306 2.17 8.80 17.56
C ASN A 306 2.29 7.42 16.92
N LEU A 307 3.24 7.23 16.02
CA LEU A 307 3.48 5.91 15.41
C LEU A 307 4.88 5.41 15.73
N ALA A 308 4.95 4.20 16.29
CA ALA A 308 6.23 3.51 16.41
C ALA A 308 6.67 3.04 15.02
N PHE A 309 7.87 3.43 14.61
CA PHE A 309 8.44 3.04 13.32
C PHE A 309 9.35 1.83 13.49
N ARG A 310 9.17 0.82 12.63
CA ARG A 310 10.06 -0.34 12.55
C ARG A 310 10.26 -0.72 11.09
N TYR A 311 11.52 -0.87 10.68
CA TYR A 311 11.83 -1.50 9.40
C TYR A 311 11.67 -3.02 9.52
N PHE A 312 11.01 -3.63 8.53
CA PHE A 312 10.78 -5.08 8.44
C PHE A 312 10.81 -5.48 6.97
N SER A 313 11.85 -6.17 6.52
CA SER A 313 12.01 -6.54 5.12
C SER A 313 10.92 -7.53 4.71
N SER A 314 10.36 -7.36 3.51
CA SER A 314 9.41 -8.35 2.96
C SER A 314 10.03 -9.72 2.73
N LEU A 315 11.37 -9.83 2.74
CA LEU A 315 12.09 -11.10 2.68
C LEU A 315 12.13 -11.84 4.02
N ASP A 316 11.84 -11.13 5.12
CA ASP A 316 11.84 -11.69 6.48
C ASP A 316 10.49 -12.35 6.82
N TYR A 317 9.47 -12.25 5.97
CA TYR A 317 8.25 -13.01 6.12
C TYR A 317 8.57 -14.51 6.12
N VAL A 318 7.89 -15.24 7.01
CA VAL A 318 7.95 -16.70 6.99
C VAL A 318 7.28 -17.27 5.75
N ASP A 319 7.58 -18.53 5.46
CA ASP A 319 7.08 -19.20 4.28
C ASP A 319 5.55 -19.24 4.28
N THR A 320 4.96 -18.97 3.12
CA THR A 320 3.50 -18.87 2.95
C THR A 320 2.84 -20.24 3.11
N PRO A 321 1.59 -20.30 3.63
CA PRO A 321 0.90 -21.57 3.84
C PRO A 321 0.39 -22.21 2.55
N VAL A 322 0.19 -21.42 1.50
CA VAL A 322 -0.26 -21.87 0.19
C VAL A 322 0.57 -21.22 -0.89
N ARG A 323 0.82 -21.96 -1.97
CA ARG A 323 1.44 -21.40 -3.16
C ARG A 323 0.49 -20.38 -3.79
N PHE A 324 0.84 -19.11 -3.77
CA PHE A 324 0.07 -18.09 -4.43
C PHE A 324 0.95 -17.32 -5.42
N ILE A 325 0.76 -17.66 -6.70
CA ILE A 325 1.27 -17.02 -7.92
C ILE A 325 2.79 -16.85 -8.01
N GLY A 326 3.39 -17.70 -8.83
CA GLY A 326 4.62 -17.39 -9.58
C GLY A 326 4.27 -17.13 -11.03
N CYS A 327 4.05 -15.85 -11.36
CA CYS A 327 3.98 -15.34 -12.74
C CYS A 327 4.76 -14.04 -12.85
N ASP A 328 5.72 -13.82 -11.95
CA ASP A 328 6.66 -12.72 -12.14
C ASP A 328 7.66 -13.10 -13.24
N HIS A 329 7.18 -13.17 -14.48
CA HIS A 329 8.04 -13.16 -15.67
C HIS A 329 8.37 -11.71 -16.08
N ARG A 330 8.10 -10.75 -15.19
CA ARG A 330 8.11 -9.32 -15.44
C ARG A 330 9.50 -8.70 -15.67
N PRO A 331 10.65 -9.36 -15.41
CA PRO A 331 11.93 -8.86 -15.90
C PRO A 331 12.10 -9.01 -17.41
N TYR A 332 11.27 -9.82 -18.10
CA TYR A 332 11.47 -10.15 -19.51
C TYR A 332 10.22 -9.84 -20.36
N ALA A 333 10.38 -8.93 -21.33
CA ALA A 333 9.47 -8.80 -22.46
C ALA A 333 9.89 -9.76 -23.58
N CYS A 334 8.94 -10.15 -24.45
CA CYS A 334 9.15 -11.11 -25.53
C CYS A 334 10.30 -10.71 -26.49
N ASP A 335 10.63 -9.42 -26.59
CA ASP A 335 11.63 -8.89 -27.52
C ASP A 335 13.09 -9.04 -27.04
N ASP A 336 13.34 -9.31 -25.75
CA ASP A 336 14.71 -9.51 -25.23
C ASP A 336 15.20 -10.96 -25.37
N VAL A 337 14.34 -11.90 -25.78
CA VAL A 337 14.64 -13.35 -25.81
C VAL A 337 15.09 -13.86 -27.19
N ILE A 338 15.03 -13.04 -28.25
CA ILE A 338 15.50 -13.49 -29.58
C ILE A 338 17.02 -13.31 -29.76
N VAL A 339 17.71 -12.55 -28.90
CA VAL A 339 19.13 -12.24 -29.11
C VAL A 339 19.95 -12.38 -27.83
N GLY A 340 20.36 -13.62 -27.52
CA GLY A 340 21.52 -13.88 -26.65
C GLY A 340 21.26 -14.79 -25.45
N ASN A 341 21.52 -16.08 -25.66
CA ASN A 341 21.66 -17.15 -24.67
C ASN A 341 20.39 -17.63 -23.93
N GLU A 342 20.10 -18.92 -24.12
CA GLU A 342 19.09 -19.77 -23.48
C GLU A 342 19.28 -19.88 -21.95
N ARG A 343 19.09 -18.79 -21.19
CA ARG A 343 18.81 -18.91 -19.76
C ARG A 343 17.31 -19.10 -19.59
N ILE A 344 16.90 -20.34 -19.27
CA ILE A 344 15.55 -20.64 -18.81
C ILE A 344 15.32 -19.83 -17.53
N TYR A 345 14.60 -18.73 -17.64
CA TYR A 345 14.23 -17.91 -16.50
C TYR A 345 13.20 -18.66 -15.65
N GLU A 346 13.58 -19.06 -14.44
CA GLU A 346 12.66 -19.55 -13.42
C GLU A 346 12.03 -18.36 -12.68
N PRO A 347 10.70 -18.20 -12.71
CA PRO A 347 10.06 -17.12 -11.97
C PRO A 347 10.30 -17.31 -10.46
N PRO A 348 10.51 -16.23 -9.71
CA PRO A 348 10.61 -16.31 -8.26
C PRO A 348 9.26 -16.80 -7.71
N PHE A 349 9.22 -18.05 -7.27
CA PHE A 349 8.07 -18.58 -6.55
C PHE A 349 8.14 -18.12 -5.09
N PRO A 350 6.98 -17.77 -4.48
CA PRO A 350 6.96 -17.55 -3.04
C PRO A 350 7.45 -18.80 -2.34
N ARG A 351 8.19 -18.64 -1.24
CA ARG A 351 8.53 -19.75 -0.36
C ARG A 351 7.23 -20.27 0.28
N VAL A 352 7.04 -21.58 0.25
CA VAL A 352 5.83 -22.24 0.77
C VAL A 352 6.21 -23.23 1.86
N ASP A 353 5.50 -23.17 2.98
CA ASP A 353 5.67 -24.12 4.07
C ASP A 353 5.02 -25.46 3.72
N ALA A 354 5.86 -26.48 3.56
CA ALA A 354 5.41 -27.81 3.13
C ALA A 354 4.51 -28.52 4.15
N GLN A 355 4.50 -28.13 5.43
CA GLN A 355 3.58 -28.73 6.42
C GLN A 355 2.20 -28.10 6.31
N CYS A 356 2.12 -26.77 6.26
CA CYS A 356 0.87 -26.03 6.07
C CYS A 356 0.23 -26.41 4.74
N GLU A 357 1.01 -26.45 3.65
CA GLU A 357 0.50 -26.80 2.33
C GLU A 357 -0.10 -28.21 2.33
N ARG A 358 0.56 -29.19 2.95
CA ARG A 358 0.01 -30.55 3.08
C ARG A 358 -1.29 -30.58 3.87
N LYS A 359 -1.33 -29.93 5.04
CA LYS A 359 -2.54 -29.86 5.89
C LYS A 359 -3.74 -29.27 5.14
N ILE A 360 -3.51 -28.25 4.31
CA ILE A 360 -4.57 -27.60 3.53
C ILE A 360 -5.00 -28.49 2.37
N ARG A 361 -4.05 -29.11 1.66
CA ARG A 361 -4.35 -30.05 0.56
C ARG A 361 -5.08 -31.31 1.01
N GLU A 362 -4.86 -31.76 2.24
CA GLU A 362 -5.61 -32.87 2.85
C GLU A 362 -7.12 -32.60 2.96
N CYS A 363 -7.55 -31.34 2.88
CA CYS A 363 -8.97 -31.00 2.80
C CYS A 363 -9.59 -31.25 1.42
N ASP A 364 -8.78 -31.41 0.37
CA ASP A 364 -9.21 -31.68 -1.02
C ASP A 364 -10.24 -30.69 -1.58
N VAL A 365 -10.17 -29.43 -1.13
CA VAL A 365 -11.11 -28.36 -1.53
C VAL A 365 -10.34 -27.14 -2.03
N PHE A 366 -10.32 -26.98 -3.36
CA PHE A 366 -9.64 -25.86 -4.02
C PHE A 366 -10.15 -24.49 -3.55
N GLY A 367 -11.43 -24.39 -3.16
CA GLY A 367 -12.00 -23.16 -2.62
C GLY A 367 -11.29 -22.64 -1.38
N LEU A 368 -10.84 -23.55 -0.50
CA LEU A 368 -10.11 -23.20 0.70
C LEU A 368 -8.71 -22.66 0.36
N GLU A 369 -7.97 -23.37 -0.50
CA GLU A 369 -6.66 -22.93 -0.99
C GLU A 369 -6.75 -21.55 -1.68
N TYR A 370 -7.77 -21.37 -2.52
CA TYR A 370 -8.04 -20.13 -3.22
C TYR A 370 -8.32 -18.97 -2.26
N LEU A 371 -9.15 -19.16 -1.23
CA LEU A 371 -9.50 -18.09 -0.29
C LEU A 371 -8.33 -17.73 0.63
N ILE A 372 -7.51 -18.70 1.06
CA ILE A 372 -6.27 -18.42 1.81
C ILE A 372 -5.29 -17.64 0.92
N ALA A 373 -5.11 -18.06 -0.33
CA ALA A 373 -4.31 -17.33 -1.30
C ALA A 373 -4.85 -15.92 -1.56
N ALA A 374 -6.18 -15.78 -1.60
CA ALA A 374 -6.84 -14.49 -1.76
C ALA A 374 -6.56 -13.56 -0.59
N LEU A 375 -6.67 -14.03 0.65
CA LEU A 375 -6.27 -13.24 1.82
C LEU A 375 -4.83 -12.73 1.69
N LEU A 376 -3.88 -13.60 1.35
CA LEU A 376 -2.46 -13.22 1.21
C LEU A 376 -2.20 -12.23 0.07
N SER A 377 -3.02 -12.25 -0.99
CA SER A 377 -2.92 -11.30 -2.11
C SER A 377 -3.21 -9.83 -1.74
N ARG A 378 -3.81 -9.57 -0.56
CA ARG A 378 -4.05 -8.20 -0.06
C ARG A 378 -2.77 -7.49 0.39
N GLY A 379 -1.66 -8.22 0.45
CA GLY A 379 -0.34 -7.64 0.69
C GLY A 379 -0.05 -7.44 2.17
N ALA A 380 0.73 -6.40 2.48
CA ALA A 380 1.31 -6.18 3.80
C ALA A 380 0.24 -6.10 4.91
N VAL A 381 -0.96 -5.59 4.61
CA VAL A 381 -2.06 -5.47 5.58
C VAL A 381 -2.51 -6.81 6.17
N VAL A 382 -2.36 -7.89 5.41
CA VAL A 382 -2.65 -9.27 5.85
C VAL A 382 -1.36 -9.97 6.26
N LYS A 383 -0.30 -9.86 5.45
CA LYS A 383 0.97 -10.54 5.69
C LYS A 383 1.61 -10.13 7.03
N ASP A 384 1.49 -8.88 7.44
CA ASP A 384 1.97 -8.41 8.75
C ASP A 384 1.21 -8.97 9.94
N GLN A 385 0.01 -9.53 9.74
CA GLN A 385 -0.73 -10.16 10.84
C GLN A 385 -0.48 -11.66 10.94
N ILE A 386 -0.08 -12.30 9.83
CA ILE A 386 -0.02 -13.76 9.71
C ILE A 386 1.41 -14.26 9.54
N LEU A 387 2.25 -13.58 8.75
CA LEU A 387 3.54 -14.08 8.28
C LEU A 387 4.76 -13.48 9.01
N ILE A 388 4.56 -12.80 10.15
CA ILE A 388 5.68 -12.28 10.97
C ILE A 388 6.52 -13.43 11.55
N ASP A 389 5.87 -14.53 11.93
CA ASP A 389 6.53 -15.69 12.53
C ASP A 389 5.72 -16.97 12.30
N ASN A 390 6.41 -18.12 12.37
CA ASN A 390 5.80 -19.43 12.10
C ASN A 390 4.66 -19.74 13.07
N LYS A 391 4.79 -19.37 14.35
CA LYS A 391 3.77 -19.68 15.36
C LYS A 391 2.46 -18.94 15.07
N THR A 392 2.53 -17.67 14.70
CA THR A 392 1.36 -16.87 14.32
C THR A 392 0.71 -17.40 13.05
N ARG A 393 1.50 -17.72 12.01
CA ARG A 393 1.01 -18.35 10.78
C ARG A 393 0.28 -19.66 11.07
N ASP A 394 0.95 -20.58 11.75
CA ASP A 394 0.45 -21.92 12.01
C ASP A 394 -0.82 -21.86 12.86
N ALA A 395 -0.87 -20.98 13.88
CA ALA A 395 -2.07 -20.78 14.69
C ALA A 395 -3.26 -20.26 13.88
N PHE A 396 -3.04 -19.35 12.92
CA PHE A 396 -4.11 -18.85 12.06
C PHE A 396 -4.64 -19.94 11.13
N ILE A 397 -3.74 -20.70 10.51
CA ILE A 397 -4.11 -21.79 9.59
C ILE A 397 -4.79 -22.93 10.34
N ASP A 398 -4.26 -23.36 11.48
CA ASP A 398 -4.87 -24.42 12.29
C ASP A 398 -6.27 -24.00 12.78
N MET A 399 -6.49 -22.71 13.11
CA MET A 399 -7.82 -22.19 13.43
C MET A 399 -8.78 -22.33 12.23
N ILE A 400 -8.36 -21.92 11.02
CA ILE A 400 -9.20 -22.05 9.82
C ILE A 400 -9.51 -23.53 9.54
N LEU A 401 -8.51 -24.40 9.58
CA LEU A 401 -8.66 -25.83 9.30
C LEU A 401 -9.55 -26.53 10.33
N GLN A 402 -9.43 -26.18 11.61
CA GLN A 402 -10.31 -26.69 12.65
C GLN A 402 -11.77 -26.30 12.36
N ARG A 403 -12.01 -25.03 11.98
CA ARG A 403 -13.35 -24.54 11.68
C ARG A 403 -13.92 -25.11 10.39
N PHE A 404 -13.06 -25.37 9.42
CA PHE A 404 -13.40 -26.04 8.17
C PHE A 404 -13.88 -27.47 8.41
N LYS A 405 -13.19 -28.22 9.28
CA LYS A 405 -13.61 -29.58 9.69
C LYS A 405 -14.96 -29.58 10.43
N ASP A 406 -15.28 -28.53 11.18
CA ASP A 406 -16.58 -28.38 11.83
C ASP A 406 -17.71 -28.14 10.79
N ASN A 407 -17.47 -27.24 9.82
CA ASN A 407 -18.41 -26.90 8.75
C ASN A 407 -17.67 -26.20 7.60
N GLU A 408 -17.59 -26.86 6.45
CA GLU A 408 -16.91 -26.39 5.25
C GLU A 408 -17.56 -25.12 4.67
N GLU A 409 -18.84 -25.18 4.30
CA GLU A 409 -19.55 -24.10 3.60
C GLU A 409 -19.54 -22.81 4.42
N LEU A 410 -19.80 -22.91 5.72
CA LEU A 410 -19.80 -21.77 6.62
C LEU A 410 -18.41 -21.14 6.76
N THR A 411 -17.36 -21.97 6.72
CA THR A 411 -15.97 -21.49 6.81
C THR A 411 -15.55 -20.78 5.54
N LEU A 412 -15.93 -21.30 4.37
CA LEU A 412 -15.69 -20.64 3.08
C LEU A 412 -16.41 -19.28 3.03
N GLU A 413 -17.69 -19.24 3.40
CA GLU A 413 -18.46 -17.98 3.46
C GLU A 413 -17.86 -16.98 4.47
N ALA A 414 -17.36 -17.46 5.61
CA ALA A 414 -16.67 -16.61 6.59
C ALA A 414 -15.38 -16.01 6.04
N LEU A 415 -14.60 -16.77 5.27
CA LEU A 415 -13.39 -16.28 4.60
C LEU A 415 -13.73 -15.27 3.49
N GLU A 416 -14.79 -15.49 2.72
CA GLU A 416 -15.27 -14.55 1.72
C GLU A 416 -15.67 -13.20 2.35
N ARG A 417 -16.45 -13.23 3.43
CA ARG A 417 -16.82 -12.02 4.18
C ARG A 417 -15.62 -11.34 4.84
N LEU A 418 -14.64 -12.12 5.30
CA LEU A 418 -13.39 -11.56 5.85
C LEU A 418 -12.61 -10.79 4.79
N ILE A 419 -12.52 -11.33 3.57
CA ILE A 419 -11.85 -10.66 2.45
C ILE A 419 -12.58 -9.36 2.10
N ASN A 420 -13.91 -9.38 1.98
CA ASN A 420 -14.69 -8.17 1.71
C ASN A 420 -14.50 -7.11 2.80
N MET A 421 -14.48 -7.53 4.07
CA MET A 421 -14.19 -6.63 5.19
C MET A 421 -12.81 -5.97 5.06
N ILE A 422 -11.77 -6.72 4.69
CA ILE A 422 -10.42 -6.16 4.48
C ILE A 422 -10.43 -5.12 3.35
N ASP A 423 -11.14 -5.40 2.26
CA ASP A 423 -11.18 -4.54 1.07
C ASP A 423 -11.99 -3.24 1.35
N GLU A 424 -13.03 -3.30 2.20
CA GLU A 424 -13.92 -2.17 2.52
C GLU A 424 -13.44 -1.30 3.70
N THR A 425 -12.70 -1.87 4.65
CA THR A 425 -12.33 -1.17 5.88
C THR A 425 -11.14 -0.22 5.69
N LYS A 426 -11.18 0.93 6.40
CA LYS A 426 -10.07 1.91 6.42
C LYS A 426 -8.88 1.44 7.25
N GLU A 427 -9.14 0.65 8.29
CA GLU A 427 -8.14 0.07 9.16
C GLU A 427 -8.56 -1.37 9.43
N VAL A 428 -7.68 -2.30 9.06
CA VAL A 428 -7.99 -3.72 9.14
C VAL A 428 -7.80 -4.19 10.58
N PRO A 429 -8.87 -4.68 11.23
CA PRO A 429 -8.78 -5.22 12.58
C PRO A 429 -7.99 -6.53 12.64
N CYS A 430 -7.83 -7.07 13.85
CA CYS A 430 -7.17 -8.35 14.07
C CYS A 430 -7.88 -9.48 13.32
N LEU A 431 -7.22 -10.08 12.32
CA LEU A 431 -7.83 -11.10 11.45
C LEU A 431 -8.36 -12.32 12.21
N PHE A 432 -7.71 -12.72 13.31
CA PHE A 432 -8.16 -13.82 14.17
C PHE A 432 -9.54 -13.54 14.75
N THR A 433 -9.67 -12.38 15.42
CA THR A 433 -10.90 -11.98 16.09
C THR A 433 -12.01 -11.71 15.07
N SER A 434 -11.69 -11.05 13.96
CA SER A 434 -12.67 -10.75 12.91
C SER A 434 -13.20 -12.01 12.25
N PHE A 435 -12.35 -12.98 11.92
CA PHE A 435 -12.79 -14.27 11.36
C PHE A 435 -13.75 -15.00 12.31
N GLN A 436 -13.42 -15.05 13.60
CA GLN A 436 -14.28 -15.69 14.61
C GLN A 436 -15.62 -14.95 14.77
N LYS A 437 -15.62 -13.62 14.84
CA LYS A 437 -16.84 -12.80 14.91
C LYS A 437 -17.75 -13.03 13.70
N ILE A 438 -17.18 -12.99 12.48
CA ILE A 438 -17.89 -13.27 11.23
C ILE A 438 -18.54 -14.64 11.27
N ARG A 439 -17.76 -15.68 11.62
CA ARG A 439 -18.26 -17.05 11.67
C ARG A 439 -19.36 -17.24 12.72
N ASN A 440 -19.22 -16.63 13.90
CA ASN A 440 -20.24 -16.72 14.95
C ASN A 440 -21.54 -16.03 14.53
N SER A 441 -21.45 -14.90 13.83
CA SER A 441 -22.61 -14.22 13.24
C SER A 441 -23.29 -15.10 12.18
N LEU A 442 -22.50 -15.71 11.29
CA LEU A 442 -22.97 -16.65 10.27
C LEU A 442 -23.66 -17.89 10.86
N LEU A 443 -23.15 -18.44 11.98
CA LEU A 443 -23.80 -19.56 12.68
C LEU A 443 -25.23 -19.23 13.08
N GLY A 444 -25.50 -18.00 13.52
CA GLY A 444 -26.84 -17.54 13.87
C GLY A 444 -27.78 -17.35 12.67
N GLN A 445 -27.23 -17.32 11.45
CA GLN A 445 -27.96 -17.10 10.19
C GLN A 445 -27.92 -18.33 9.27
N LYS A 446 -27.51 -19.49 9.79
CA LYS A 446 -27.21 -20.68 8.98
C LYS A 446 -28.39 -21.12 8.11
N ASP A 447 -29.58 -21.21 8.69
CA ASP A 447 -30.77 -21.71 7.99
C ASP A 447 -31.16 -20.81 6.80
N VAL A 448 -31.01 -19.49 6.98
CA VAL A 448 -31.28 -18.49 5.93
C VAL A 448 -30.27 -18.62 4.78
N LEU A 449 -28.99 -18.85 5.10
CA LEU A 449 -27.97 -19.02 4.07
C LEU A 449 -28.21 -20.27 3.24
N GLU A 450 -28.57 -21.37 3.90
CA GLU A 450 -28.87 -22.64 3.23
C GLU A 450 -30.05 -22.49 2.25
N GLU A 451 -31.10 -21.76 2.64
CA GLU A 451 -32.22 -21.43 1.76
C GLU A 451 -31.77 -20.64 0.53
N ILE A 452 -30.99 -19.57 0.73
CA ILE A 452 -30.43 -18.75 -0.36
C ILE A 452 -29.57 -19.59 -1.31
N TYR A 453 -28.74 -20.51 -0.81
CA TYR A 453 -27.93 -21.38 -1.66
C TYR A 453 -28.78 -22.33 -2.51
N GLN A 454 -29.84 -22.89 -1.94
CA GLN A 454 -30.75 -23.77 -2.67
C GLN A 454 -31.52 -23.01 -3.74
N GLU A 455 -31.99 -21.79 -3.45
CA GLU A 455 -32.63 -20.91 -4.43
C GLU A 455 -31.69 -20.56 -5.59
N ASN A 456 -30.48 -20.08 -5.28
CA ASN A 456 -29.47 -19.77 -6.30
C ASN A 456 -29.16 -20.97 -7.20
N LYS A 457 -29.07 -22.17 -6.62
CA LYS A 457 -28.83 -23.41 -7.37
C LYS A 457 -30.01 -23.79 -8.26
N ARG A 458 -31.25 -23.58 -7.80
CA ARG A 458 -32.48 -23.79 -8.59
C ARG A 458 -32.56 -22.82 -9.76
N GLU A 459 -32.17 -21.57 -9.54
CA GLU A 459 -32.10 -20.53 -10.58
C GLU A 459 -30.92 -20.73 -11.55
N GLY A 460 -29.98 -21.62 -11.22
CA GLY A 460 -28.84 -21.97 -12.08
C GLY A 460 -27.64 -21.02 -11.94
N TYR A 461 -27.54 -20.30 -10.83
CA TYR A 461 -26.34 -19.55 -10.48
C TYR A 461 -25.22 -20.47 -10.01
N GLN A 462 -24.00 -20.09 -10.36
CA GLN A 462 -22.77 -20.75 -9.97
C GLN A 462 -21.77 -19.71 -9.46
N ARG A 463 -21.02 -20.06 -8.41
CA ARG A 463 -19.92 -19.23 -7.91
C ARG A 463 -18.69 -19.44 -8.79
N VAL A 464 -18.20 -18.36 -9.40
CA VAL A 464 -17.04 -18.39 -10.30
C VAL A 464 -15.92 -17.55 -9.71
N ARG A 465 -14.74 -18.15 -9.58
CA ARG A 465 -13.54 -17.51 -9.05
C ARG A 465 -12.98 -16.52 -10.05
N LYS A 466 -12.37 -15.44 -9.56
CA LYS A 466 -11.87 -14.35 -10.40
C LYS A 466 -10.50 -13.87 -9.96
N VAL A 467 -9.62 -13.62 -10.92
CA VAL A 467 -8.33 -12.98 -10.68
C VAL A 467 -8.25 -11.67 -11.44
N VAL A 468 -7.83 -10.62 -10.74
CA VAL A 468 -7.51 -9.31 -11.33
C VAL A 468 -6.00 -9.18 -11.36
N ILE A 469 -5.46 -8.99 -12.55
CA ILE A 469 -4.03 -8.89 -12.80
C ILE A 469 -3.72 -7.47 -13.22
N THR A 470 -2.84 -6.81 -12.47
CA THR A 470 -2.37 -5.45 -12.74
C THR A 470 -0.88 -5.46 -13.09
N PRO A 471 -0.31 -4.33 -13.56
CA PRO A 471 1.12 -4.23 -13.79
C PRO A 471 1.94 -4.61 -12.56
N THR A 472 1.50 -4.23 -11.36
CA THR A 472 2.28 -4.42 -10.14
C THR A 472 1.80 -5.54 -9.22
N ARG A 473 0.52 -5.94 -9.29
CA ARG A 473 -0.09 -6.89 -8.36
C ARG A 473 -0.94 -7.95 -9.06
N VAL A 474 -1.17 -9.06 -8.37
CA VAL A 474 -2.24 -10.00 -8.70
C VAL A 474 -3.17 -10.14 -7.50
N LEU A 475 -4.46 -9.98 -7.72
CA LEU A 475 -5.50 -9.95 -6.69
C LEU A 475 -6.53 -11.05 -7.00
N LEU A 476 -6.70 -12.00 -6.10
CA LEU A 476 -7.79 -12.97 -6.20
C LEU A 476 -9.04 -12.38 -5.57
N VAL A 477 -10.15 -12.32 -6.29
CA VAL A 477 -11.38 -11.70 -5.80
C VAL A 477 -12.27 -12.78 -5.18
N VAL A 478 -13.11 -12.40 -4.21
CA VAL A 478 -14.17 -13.29 -3.71
C VAL A 478 -14.97 -13.84 -4.90
N PRO A 479 -15.33 -15.15 -4.91
CA PRO A 479 -16.11 -15.73 -5.99
C PRO A 479 -17.39 -14.95 -6.29
N GLU A 480 -17.65 -14.67 -7.57
CA GLU A 480 -18.84 -13.95 -8.02
C GLU A 480 -19.95 -14.95 -8.34
N LEU A 481 -21.20 -14.66 -7.95
CA LEU A 481 -22.38 -15.41 -8.39
C LEU A 481 -22.71 -15.02 -9.83
N LEU A 482 -22.63 -15.98 -10.76
CA LEU A 482 -22.91 -15.79 -12.17
C LEU A 482 -23.93 -16.83 -12.66
N MET A 483 -24.77 -16.44 -13.62
CA MET A 483 -25.65 -17.39 -14.30
C MET A 483 -24.82 -18.42 -15.09
N GLY A 484 -25.09 -19.70 -14.85
CA GLY A 484 -24.35 -20.80 -15.47
C GLY A 484 -24.50 -20.84 -16.99
N ASN A 485 -23.42 -20.57 -17.72
CA ASN A 485 -23.38 -20.77 -19.17
C ASN A 485 -23.19 -22.26 -19.51
N ARG A 486 -23.23 -22.61 -20.80
CA ARG A 486 -23.10 -24.01 -21.24
C ARG A 486 -21.74 -24.61 -20.84
N VAL A 487 -20.67 -23.83 -20.92
CA VAL A 487 -19.32 -24.28 -20.59
C VAL A 487 -19.20 -24.59 -19.09
N LEU A 488 -19.67 -23.69 -18.23
CA LEU A 488 -19.65 -23.90 -16.78
C LEU A 488 -20.52 -25.09 -16.36
N ARG A 489 -21.71 -25.25 -16.95
CA ARG A 489 -22.58 -26.40 -16.67
C ARG A 489 -22.02 -27.75 -17.14
N THR A 490 -21.20 -27.76 -18.18
CA THR A 490 -20.63 -28.98 -18.76
C THR A 490 -19.28 -29.35 -18.14
N PHE A 491 -18.41 -28.37 -17.95
CA PHE A 491 -17.00 -28.59 -17.61
C PHE A 491 -16.62 -28.10 -16.20
N ASP A 492 -17.51 -27.38 -15.51
CA ASP A 492 -17.23 -26.85 -14.18
C ASP A 492 -18.46 -26.86 -13.26
N LYS A 493 -19.01 -28.06 -13.03
CA LYS A 493 -20.20 -28.23 -12.18
C LYS A 493 -19.96 -27.84 -10.72
N ASP A 494 -18.72 -28.02 -10.26
CA ASP A 494 -18.30 -27.81 -8.87
C ASP A 494 -17.62 -26.43 -8.66
N GLY A 495 -17.54 -25.60 -9.71
CA GLY A 495 -16.94 -24.26 -9.69
C GLY A 495 -15.40 -24.23 -9.62
N ASN A 496 -14.74 -25.39 -9.58
CA ASN A 496 -13.30 -25.60 -9.38
C ASN A 496 -12.46 -25.62 -10.67
N GLY A 497 -13.10 -25.80 -11.83
CA GLY A 497 -12.46 -25.93 -13.14
C GLY A 497 -12.33 -24.63 -13.94
N ALA A 498 -13.06 -23.56 -13.57
CA ALA A 498 -13.02 -22.28 -14.27
C ALA A 498 -12.46 -21.14 -13.42
N LEU A 499 -11.70 -20.27 -14.08
CA LEU A 499 -11.20 -19.03 -13.49
C LEU A 499 -11.42 -17.87 -14.46
N ARG A 500 -12.07 -16.80 -13.96
CA ARG A 500 -12.24 -15.57 -14.72
C ARG A 500 -11.02 -14.66 -14.54
N ILE A 501 -10.40 -14.24 -15.63
CA ILE A 501 -9.25 -13.31 -15.58
C ILE A 501 -9.67 -11.93 -16.05
N GLN A 502 -9.18 -10.90 -15.36
CA GLN A 502 -9.35 -9.51 -15.76
C GLN A 502 -8.01 -8.76 -15.67
N PHE A 503 -7.58 -8.19 -16.80
CA PHE A 503 -6.42 -7.31 -16.83
C PHE A 503 -6.85 -5.86 -16.61
N ARG A 504 -6.30 -5.22 -15.57
CA ARG A 504 -6.57 -3.83 -15.20
C ARG A 504 -5.25 -3.09 -14.96
N ASP A 505 -5.29 -1.77 -15.02
CA ASP A 505 -4.23 -0.96 -14.45
C ASP A 505 -4.34 -0.94 -12.91
N ASP A 506 -3.31 -0.49 -12.20
CA ASP A 506 -3.25 -0.49 -10.73
C ASP A 506 -4.37 0.34 -10.08
N ASP A 507 -4.88 1.35 -10.79
CA ASP A 507 -6.03 2.17 -10.37
C ASP A 507 -7.40 1.52 -10.70
N GLY A 508 -7.41 0.30 -11.23
CA GLY A 508 -8.60 -0.44 -11.63
C GLY A 508 -9.15 -0.08 -13.02
N THR A 509 -8.56 0.89 -13.71
CA THR A 509 -8.98 1.26 -15.07
C THR A 509 -8.50 0.24 -16.11
N PRO A 510 -9.00 0.24 -17.35
CA PRO A 510 -8.45 -0.60 -18.41
C PRO A 510 -6.99 -0.24 -18.73
N LEU A 511 -6.16 -1.25 -19.03
CA LEU A 511 -4.79 -1.04 -19.50
C LEU A 511 -4.81 -0.22 -20.81
N ARG A 512 -4.06 0.89 -20.86
CA ARG A 512 -3.96 1.75 -22.04
C ARG A 512 -2.51 1.99 -22.41
N LEU A 513 -2.20 1.93 -23.71
CA LEU A 513 -0.83 2.08 -24.20
C LEU A 513 -0.19 3.43 -23.80
N ASN A 514 -0.98 4.51 -23.79
CA ASN A 514 -0.48 5.85 -23.49
C ASN A 514 -0.16 6.08 -22.01
N THR A 515 -0.78 5.34 -21.09
CA THR A 515 -0.60 5.52 -19.64
C THR A 515 0.30 4.43 -19.06
N THR A 516 0.03 3.17 -19.39
CA THR A 516 0.76 2.02 -18.85
C THR A 516 2.04 1.74 -19.64
N GLY A 517 2.06 2.03 -20.94
CA GLY A 517 3.19 1.73 -21.82
C GLY A 517 3.20 0.30 -22.34
N LEU A 518 3.71 0.12 -23.57
CA LEU A 518 3.71 -1.16 -24.28
C LEU A 518 4.43 -2.27 -23.49
N PHE A 519 5.59 -1.95 -22.93
CA PHE A 519 6.42 -2.89 -22.17
C PHE A 519 5.66 -3.51 -20.98
N LEU A 520 4.98 -2.69 -20.16
CA LEU A 520 4.22 -3.19 -19.02
C LEU A 520 3.00 -4.00 -19.46
N ILE A 521 2.30 -3.58 -20.52
CA ILE A 521 1.15 -4.31 -21.07
C ILE A 521 1.57 -5.68 -21.58
N GLN A 522 2.66 -5.77 -22.35
CA GLN A 522 3.17 -7.04 -22.86
C GLN A 522 3.62 -7.93 -21.70
N THR A 523 4.48 -7.43 -20.82
CA THR A 523 5.02 -8.23 -19.70
C THR A 523 3.96 -8.67 -18.69
N THR A 524 2.84 -7.96 -18.56
CA THR A 524 1.71 -8.38 -17.73
C THR A 524 0.77 -9.33 -18.49
N THR A 525 0.31 -8.95 -19.68
CA THR A 525 -0.75 -9.69 -20.37
C THR A 525 -0.20 -10.93 -21.07
N PHE A 526 0.84 -10.76 -21.91
CA PHE A 526 1.39 -11.85 -22.71
C PHE A 526 2.02 -12.92 -21.84
N ASN A 527 2.81 -12.53 -20.83
CA ASN A 527 3.45 -13.50 -19.96
C ASN A 527 2.45 -14.31 -19.13
N THR A 528 1.40 -13.68 -18.60
CA THR A 528 0.35 -14.40 -17.88
C THR A 528 -0.36 -15.39 -18.81
N LEU A 529 -0.77 -14.95 -20.01
CA LEU A 529 -1.50 -15.83 -20.93
C LEU A 529 -0.64 -16.99 -21.42
N SER A 530 0.60 -16.72 -21.84
CA SER A 530 1.50 -17.75 -22.39
C SER A 530 2.00 -18.76 -21.36
N ARG A 531 2.11 -18.38 -20.08
CA ARG A 531 2.76 -19.20 -19.04
C ARG A 531 1.81 -19.69 -17.96
N GLY A 532 0.54 -19.30 -17.99
CA GLY A 532 -0.45 -19.71 -16.99
C GLY A 532 -0.23 -19.08 -15.62
N ILE A 533 -1.04 -19.50 -14.63
CA ILE A 533 -0.90 -19.10 -13.22
C ILE A 533 -0.99 -20.29 -12.27
N TYR A 534 -0.29 -20.20 -11.14
CA TYR A 534 -0.41 -21.13 -10.02
C TYR A 534 -1.25 -20.56 -8.89
N ILE A 535 -2.28 -21.29 -8.46
CA ILE A 535 -3.05 -20.99 -7.25
C ILE A 535 -3.19 -22.30 -6.45
N GLY A 536 -2.59 -22.35 -5.27
CA GLY A 536 -2.51 -23.56 -4.47
C GLY A 536 -1.81 -24.70 -5.23
N GLY A 537 -2.41 -25.89 -5.18
CA GLY A 537 -1.99 -27.06 -5.95
C GLY A 537 -2.35 -27.02 -7.44
N ILE A 538 -3.13 -26.05 -7.91
CA ILE A 538 -3.65 -26.01 -9.29
C ILE A 538 -2.81 -25.08 -10.17
N PHE A 539 -2.46 -25.59 -11.35
CA PHE A 539 -1.90 -24.81 -12.46
C PHE A 539 -2.97 -24.58 -13.52
N LEU A 540 -3.20 -23.31 -13.87
CA LEU A 540 -4.20 -22.91 -14.86
C LEU A 540 -3.50 -22.34 -16.08
N TYR A 541 -3.72 -22.96 -17.24
CA TYR A 541 -3.17 -22.53 -18.53
C TYR A 541 -4.24 -21.79 -19.35
N PHE A 542 -3.83 -20.77 -20.10
CA PHE A 542 -4.72 -20.00 -20.97
C PHE A 542 -4.34 -20.29 -22.42
N VAL A 543 -5.19 -21.06 -23.11
CA VAL A 543 -5.03 -21.42 -24.53
C VAL A 543 -5.54 -20.30 -25.42
#